data_AF-A0A8T0CMF9-F1
#
_entry.id   AF-A0A8T0CMF9-F1
#
_cell.length_a   1.000
_cell.length_b   1.000
_cell.length_c   1.000
_cell.angle_alpha   90.00
_cell.angle_beta   90.00
_cell.angle_gamma   90.00
#
_symmetry.space_group_name_H-M   'P 1'
#
loop_
_entity.id
_entity.type
_entity.pdbx_description
1 polymer ?
#
loop_
_entity_poly.entity_id
_entity_poly.type
_entity_poly.pdbx_seq_one_letter_code
_entity_poly.pdbx_strand_id
1 'polypeptide(L)'
;MEEQVLNVVVGGVVSWTMAFLMMRKSFPKRSFEFCKRTVSTIHATLAVILASLSVQDWTSPISPLASKPSPRQCGSEQVAALWIGELSSPFLHMRELPKELGYRDTSLNLAADIAFAVIFSIARMLVGPYLMFKILSADNPLIMKVVALGLQLVSAFWFYKIARVVKYRLTKRTASKKTG
;
A
#
# COMPACT_ATOMS: atom_id res chain seq x y z
N MET A 1 3.55 -9.43 27.00
CA MET A 1 3.03 -8.91 25.71
C MET A 1 4.03 -7.96 25.06
N GLU A 2 4.49 -6.92 25.78
CA GLU A 2 5.45 -5.93 25.24
C GLU A 2 6.78 -6.54 24.77
N GLU A 3 7.37 -7.45 25.54
CA GLU A 3 8.62 -8.12 25.15
C GLU A 3 8.46 -8.98 23.89
N GLN A 4 7.32 -9.66 23.74
CA GLN A 4 7.01 -10.44 22.54
C GLN A 4 6.86 -9.52 21.32
N VAL A 5 6.17 -8.38 21.47
CA VAL A 5 6.04 -7.38 20.42
C VAL A 5 7.41 -6.81 20.05
N LEU A 6 8.23 -6.46 21.05
CA LEU A 6 9.58 -5.96 20.83
C LEU A 6 10.44 -6.98 20.07
N ASN A 7 10.41 -8.25 20.47
CA ASN A 7 11.17 -9.31 19.82
C ASN A 7 10.74 -9.53 18.35
N VAL A 8 9.43 -9.43 18.06
CA VAL A 8 8.91 -9.50 16.69
C VAL A 8 9.37 -8.30 15.86
N VAL A 9 9.33 -7.09 16.42
CA VAL A 9 9.77 -5.88 15.74
C VAL A 9 11.28 -5.92 15.47
N VAL A 10 12.08 -6.23 16.48
CA VAL A 10 13.55 -6.33 16.36
C VAL A 10 13.92 -7.43 15.37
N GLY A 11 13.33 -8.62 15.50
CA GLY A 11 13.53 -9.73 14.57
C GLY A 11 13.18 -9.35 13.14
N GLY A 12 12.04 -8.68 12.93
CA GLY A 12 11.63 -8.15 11.63
C GLY A 12 12.65 -7.18 11.04
N VAL A 13 13.11 -6.19 11.81
CA VAL A 13 14.12 -5.21 11.34
C VAL A 13 15.42 -5.89 10.94
N VAL A 14 15.90 -6.85 11.75
CA VAL A 14 17.10 -7.63 11.43
C VAL A 14 16.89 -8.45 10.16
N SER A 15 15.77 -9.17 10.04
CA SER A 15 15.46 -9.99 8.86
C SER A 15 15.41 -9.16 7.58
N TRP A 16 14.74 -8.01 7.58
CA TRP A 16 14.65 -7.14 6.40
C TRP A 16 15.99 -6.50 6.05
N THR A 17 16.82 -6.17 7.04
CA THR A 17 18.19 -5.70 6.81
C THR A 17 19.03 -6.77 6.14
N MET A 18 18.96 -8.01 6.63
CA MET A 18 19.67 -9.14 6.02
C MET A 18 19.20 -9.43 4.60
N ALA A 19 17.88 -9.42 4.36
CA ALA A 19 17.32 -9.56 3.01
C ALA A 19 17.84 -8.47 2.06
N PHE A 20 17.98 -7.22 2.54
CA PHE A 20 18.58 -6.14 1.76
C PHE A 20 20.06 -6.38 1.42
N LEU A 21 20.87 -6.80 2.40
CA LEU A 21 22.28 -7.13 2.17
C LEU A 21 22.43 -8.31 1.20
N MET A 22 21.59 -9.34 1.32
CA MET A 22 21.55 -10.46 0.38
C MET A 22 21.20 -10.02 -1.04
N MET A 23 20.16 -9.19 -1.21
CA MET A 23 19.78 -8.62 -2.51
C MET A 23 20.94 -7.84 -3.14
N ARG A 24 21.64 -7.01 -2.36
CA ARG A 24 22.81 -6.26 -2.82
C ARG A 24 23.95 -7.18 -3.25
N LYS A 25 24.18 -8.27 -2.52
CA LYS A 25 25.20 -9.27 -2.85
C LYS A 25 24.85 -10.04 -4.12
N SER A 26 23.59 -10.40 -4.33
CA SER A 26 23.13 -11.12 -5.53
C SER A 26 23.12 -10.24 -6.78
N PHE A 27 22.92 -8.93 -6.65
CA PHE A 27 22.86 -7.98 -7.76
C PHE A 27 23.86 -6.82 -7.60
N PRO A 28 25.17 -7.10 -7.58
CA PRO A 28 26.19 -6.09 -7.26
C PRO A 28 26.25 -4.94 -8.30
N LYS A 29 25.82 -5.22 -9.54
CA LYS A 29 25.77 -4.25 -10.65
C LYS A 29 24.51 -3.37 -10.64
N ARG A 30 23.53 -3.63 -9.77
CA ARG A 30 22.29 -2.85 -9.68
C ARG A 30 22.41 -1.72 -8.66
N SER A 31 21.63 -0.65 -8.86
CA SER A 31 21.63 0.52 -7.97
C SER A 31 21.16 0.18 -6.56
N PHE A 32 21.55 1.02 -5.60
CA PHE A 32 21.05 0.93 -4.22
C PHE A 32 19.52 1.03 -4.18
N GLU A 33 18.96 1.99 -4.92
CA GLU A 33 17.52 2.20 -5.03
C GLU A 33 16.80 0.98 -5.62
N PHE A 34 17.34 0.36 -6.68
CA PHE A 34 16.78 -0.88 -7.25
C PHE A 34 16.65 -1.98 -6.19
N CYS A 35 17.73 -2.24 -5.44
CA CYS A 35 17.75 -3.27 -4.42
C CYS A 35 16.74 -2.97 -3.31
N LYS A 36 16.72 -1.72 -2.83
CA LYS A 36 15.76 -1.26 -1.82
C LYS A 36 14.32 -1.41 -2.31
N ARG A 37 14.00 -0.97 -3.52
CA ARG A 37 12.66 -1.07 -4.12
C ARG A 37 12.22 -2.52 -4.29
N THR A 38 13.15 -3.42 -4.66
CA THR A 38 12.84 -4.85 -4.78
C THR A 38 12.48 -5.45 -3.43
N VAL A 39 13.30 -5.19 -2.41
CA VAL A 39 13.04 -5.68 -1.03
C VAL A 39 11.74 -5.08 -0.47
N SER A 40 11.49 -3.78 -0.68
CA SER A 40 10.21 -3.16 -0.27
C SER A 40 9.01 -3.73 -1.01
N THR A 41 9.16 -4.12 -2.29
CA THR A 41 8.08 -4.79 -3.05
C THR A 41 7.77 -6.16 -2.44
N ILE A 42 8.81 -6.93 -2.08
CA ILE A 42 8.66 -8.23 -1.39
C ILE A 42 7.99 -8.04 -0.03
N HIS A 43 8.46 -7.08 0.76
CA HIS A 43 7.87 -6.74 2.07
C HIS A 43 6.39 -6.40 1.95
N ALA A 44 6.03 -5.48 1.07
CA ALA A 44 4.65 -5.06 0.88
C ALA A 44 3.77 -6.21 0.38
N THR A 45 4.29 -7.07 -0.50
CA THR A 45 3.55 -8.24 -1.00
C THR A 45 3.30 -9.24 0.13
N LEU A 46 4.31 -9.52 0.96
CA LEU A 46 4.15 -10.36 2.14
C LEU A 46 3.19 -9.76 3.16
N ALA A 47 3.22 -8.45 3.37
CA ALA A 47 2.26 -7.76 4.24
C ALA A 47 0.82 -7.95 3.75
N VAL A 48 0.57 -7.77 2.44
CA VAL A 48 -0.76 -8.00 1.84
C VAL A 48 -1.18 -9.46 1.97
N ILE A 49 -0.30 -10.43 1.71
CA ILE A 49 -0.61 -11.87 1.85
C ILE A 49 -0.94 -12.20 3.30
N LEU A 50 -0.09 -11.81 4.24
CA LEU A 50 -0.28 -12.10 5.66
C LEU A 50 -1.54 -11.42 6.20
N ALA A 51 -1.80 -10.17 5.82
CA ALA A 51 -3.06 -9.51 6.16
C ALA A 51 -4.25 -10.25 5.56
N SER A 52 -4.13 -10.76 4.31
CA SER A 52 -5.20 -11.51 3.67
C SER A 52 -5.55 -12.80 4.40
N LEU A 53 -4.53 -13.50 4.89
CA LEU A 53 -4.64 -14.74 5.66
C LEU A 53 -5.05 -14.50 7.14
N SER A 54 -4.86 -13.28 7.65
CA SER A 54 -5.14 -12.94 9.05
C SER A 54 -6.57 -12.46 9.28
N VAL A 55 -7.31 -12.08 8.22
CA VAL A 55 -8.74 -11.81 8.32
C VAL A 55 -9.48 -13.11 8.58
N GLN A 56 -10.09 -13.22 9.76
CA GLN A 56 -10.76 -14.46 10.22
C GLN A 56 -12.04 -14.75 9.43
N ASP A 57 -12.76 -13.69 9.04
CA ASP A 57 -14.01 -13.81 8.29
C ASP A 57 -14.13 -12.70 7.25
N TRP A 58 -13.99 -13.07 5.98
CA TRP A 58 -14.15 -12.17 4.85
C TRP A 58 -15.61 -11.84 4.53
N THR A 59 -16.58 -12.58 5.07
CA THR A 59 -18.01 -12.31 4.87
C THR A 59 -18.50 -11.15 5.73
N SER A 60 -17.90 -10.96 6.91
CA SER A 60 -18.19 -9.82 7.79
C SER A 60 -16.94 -9.31 8.53
N PRO A 61 -15.92 -8.80 7.81
CA PRO A 61 -14.66 -8.32 8.42
C PRO A 61 -14.84 -7.05 9.25
N ILE A 62 -16.00 -6.39 9.14
CA ILE A 62 -16.32 -5.11 9.79
C ILE A 62 -17.61 -5.27 10.59
N SER A 63 -17.68 -4.63 11.75
CA SER A 63 -18.86 -4.61 12.59
C SER A 63 -20.10 -4.01 11.90
N PRO A 64 -21.31 -4.51 12.23
CA PRO A 64 -22.57 -3.90 11.82
C PRO A 64 -22.67 -2.43 12.25
N LEU A 65 -23.43 -1.64 11.49
CA LEU A 65 -23.65 -0.22 11.79
C LEU A 65 -24.25 -0.05 13.19
N ALA A 66 -23.79 0.95 13.94
CA ALA A 66 -24.27 1.28 15.28
C ALA A 66 -24.21 0.13 16.30
N SER A 67 -23.34 -0.87 16.08
CA SER A 67 -23.11 -1.97 17.03
C SER A 67 -21.80 -1.78 17.81
N LYS A 68 -21.72 -2.39 18.99
CA LYS A 68 -20.48 -2.47 19.76
C LYS A 68 -19.64 -3.66 19.25
N PRO A 69 -18.44 -3.44 18.70
CA PRO A 69 -17.63 -4.52 18.16
C PRO A 69 -17.06 -5.40 19.27
N SER A 70 -17.06 -6.72 19.05
CA SER A 70 -16.30 -7.67 19.88
C SER A 70 -14.80 -7.50 19.67
N PRO A 71 -13.94 -7.96 20.61
CA PRO A 71 -12.48 -7.91 20.43
C PRO A 71 -11.99 -8.57 19.13
N ARG A 72 -12.63 -9.66 18.69
CA ARG A 72 -12.30 -10.33 17.42
C ARG A 72 -12.66 -9.48 16.19
N GLN A 73 -13.79 -8.78 16.23
CA GLN A 73 -14.20 -7.86 15.16
C GLN A 73 -13.27 -6.65 15.10
N CYS A 74 -12.90 -6.06 16.24
CA CYS A 74 -11.94 -4.96 16.29
C CYS A 74 -10.57 -5.37 15.69
N GLY A 75 -10.10 -6.58 15.97
CA GLY A 75 -8.89 -7.12 15.35
C GLY A 75 -9.03 -7.30 13.83
N SER A 76 -10.15 -7.87 13.38
CA SER A 76 -10.42 -8.08 11.94
C SER A 76 -10.55 -6.76 11.18
N GLU A 77 -11.17 -5.74 11.79
CA GLU A 77 -11.27 -4.38 11.24
C GLU A 77 -9.90 -3.72 11.06
N GLN A 78 -9.01 -3.86 12.05
CA GLN A 78 -7.64 -3.35 11.97
C GLN A 78 -6.86 -4.04 10.86
N VAL A 79 -6.95 -5.37 10.76
CA VAL A 79 -6.29 -6.14 9.69
C VAL A 79 -6.85 -5.77 8.32
N ALA A 80 -8.16 -5.60 8.17
CA ALA A 80 -8.79 -5.15 6.93
C ALA A 80 -8.36 -3.73 6.54
N ALA A 81 -8.25 -2.82 7.51
CA ALA A 81 -7.73 -1.47 7.29
C ALA A 81 -6.28 -1.49 6.79
N LEU A 82 -5.43 -2.30 7.42
CA LEU A 82 -4.04 -2.53 7.01
C LEU A 82 -3.98 -3.12 5.60
N TRP A 83 -4.80 -4.13 5.30
CA TRP A 83 -4.86 -4.77 3.99
C TRP A 83 -5.18 -3.75 2.88
N ILE A 84 -6.20 -2.90 3.08
CA ILE A 84 -6.55 -1.84 2.12
C ILE A 84 -5.41 -0.82 1.99
N GLY A 85 -4.77 -0.46 3.10
CA GLY A 85 -3.65 0.49 3.12
C GLY A 85 -2.45 -0.01 2.32
N GLU A 86 -2.12 -1.30 2.47
CA GLU A 86 -0.93 -1.90 1.87
C GLU A 86 -1.17 -2.46 0.46
N LEU A 87 -2.41 -2.65 0.02
CA LEU A 87 -2.73 -3.25 -1.28
C LEU A 87 -2.04 -2.53 -2.46
N SER A 88 -1.88 -1.21 -2.35
CA SER A 88 -1.23 -0.39 -3.39
C SER A 88 0.31 -0.31 -3.28
N SER A 89 0.89 -0.67 -2.13
CA SER A 89 2.32 -0.54 -1.83
C SER A 89 3.22 -1.40 -2.74
N PRO A 90 2.89 -2.66 -3.08
CA PRO A 90 3.70 -3.44 -4.03
C PRO A 90 3.85 -2.73 -5.38
N PHE A 91 2.76 -2.15 -5.89
CA PHE A 91 2.73 -1.45 -7.17
C PHE A 91 3.45 -0.09 -7.10
N LEU A 92 3.41 0.58 -5.95
CA LEU A 92 4.17 1.81 -5.70
C LEU A 92 5.68 1.58 -5.84
N HIS A 93 6.19 0.48 -5.30
CA HIS A 93 7.61 0.15 -5.40
C HIS A 93 7.96 -0.42 -6.78
N MET A 94 7.09 -1.27 -7.33
CA MET A 94 7.31 -1.92 -8.63
C MET A 94 7.37 -0.93 -9.79
N ARG A 95 6.56 0.15 -9.81
CA ARG A 95 6.59 1.15 -10.91
C ARG A 95 7.91 1.92 -11.01
N GLU A 96 8.70 1.95 -9.94
CA GLU A 96 10.02 2.58 -9.94
C GLU A 96 11.11 1.65 -10.52
N LEU A 97 10.93 0.32 -10.46
CA LEU A 97 11.92 -0.65 -10.96
C LEU A 97 12.23 -0.47 -12.46
N PRO A 98 11.25 -0.27 -13.37
CA PRO A 98 11.56 0.04 -14.77
C PRO A 98 12.43 1.30 -14.93
N LYS A 99 12.29 2.30 -14.05
CA LYS A 99 13.09 3.53 -14.10
C LYS A 99 14.54 3.26 -13.73
N GLU A 100 14.75 2.44 -12.70
CA GLU A 100 16.08 2.00 -12.26
C GLU A 100 16.78 1.09 -13.30
N LEU A 101 16.01 0.41 -14.14
CA LEU A 101 16.53 -0.44 -15.22
C LEU A 101 16.80 0.33 -16.53
N GLY A 102 16.57 1.65 -16.56
CA GLY A 102 16.79 2.48 -17.74
C GLY A 102 15.56 2.62 -18.66
N TYR A 103 14.43 1.98 -18.34
CA TYR A 103 13.18 2.05 -19.10
C TYR A 103 12.32 3.26 -18.70
N ARG A 104 12.93 4.41 -18.43
CA ARG A 104 12.21 5.65 -18.08
C ARG A 104 11.40 6.14 -19.29
N ASP A 105 10.19 6.63 -19.06
CA ASP A 105 9.30 7.19 -20.09
C ASP A 105 8.87 6.22 -21.21
N THR A 106 9.06 4.92 -21.00
CA THR A 106 8.59 3.86 -21.92
C THR A 106 7.10 3.54 -21.72
N SER A 107 6.50 2.81 -22.67
CA SER A 107 5.14 2.26 -22.51
C SER A 107 5.00 1.39 -21.26
N LEU A 108 6.04 0.61 -20.92
CA LEU A 108 6.07 -0.22 -19.71
C LEU A 108 6.03 0.64 -18.44
N ASN A 109 6.81 1.74 -18.42
CA ASN A 109 6.79 2.68 -17.30
C ASN A 109 5.42 3.30 -17.09
N LEU A 110 4.78 3.76 -18.19
CA LEU A 110 3.46 4.35 -18.12
C LEU A 110 2.40 3.32 -17.69
N ALA A 111 2.47 2.08 -18.20
CA ALA A 111 1.58 1.01 -17.80
C ALA A 111 1.68 0.74 -16.29
N ALA A 112 2.89 0.69 -15.73
CA ALA A 112 3.09 0.53 -14.30
C ALA A 112 2.57 1.72 -13.47
N ASP A 113 2.77 2.95 -13.94
CA ASP A 113 2.20 4.16 -13.29
C ASP A 113 0.67 4.14 -13.30
N ILE A 114 0.05 3.72 -14.41
CA ILE A 114 -1.41 3.60 -14.55
C ILE A 114 -1.93 2.46 -13.66
N ALA A 115 -1.29 1.30 -13.66
CA ALA A 115 -1.69 0.16 -12.82
C ALA A 115 -1.67 0.54 -11.33
N PHE A 116 -0.60 1.19 -10.87
CA PHE A 116 -0.54 1.74 -9.52
C PHE A 116 -1.67 2.74 -9.25
N ALA A 117 -1.94 3.67 -10.17
CA ALA A 117 -3.01 4.65 -10.00
C ALA A 117 -4.39 4.01 -9.90
N VAL A 118 -4.69 3.01 -10.73
CA VAL A 118 -5.97 2.28 -10.72
C VAL A 118 -6.13 1.52 -9.40
N ILE A 119 -5.13 0.76 -8.99
CA ILE A 119 -5.17 -0.03 -7.75
C ILE A 119 -5.29 0.89 -6.53
N PHE A 120 -4.52 1.98 -6.49
CA PHE A 120 -4.62 2.99 -5.44
C PHE A 120 -6.02 3.59 -5.38
N SER A 121 -6.62 3.91 -6.53
CA SER A 121 -7.97 4.49 -6.60
C SER A 121 -9.03 3.52 -6.08
N ILE A 122 -9.03 2.29 -6.57
CA ILE A 122 -10.01 1.27 -6.14
C ILE A 122 -9.86 1.01 -4.64
N ALA A 123 -8.65 0.68 -4.19
CA ALA A 123 -8.40 0.34 -2.80
C ALA A 123 -8.68 1.52 -1.86
N ARG A 124 -8.10 2.69 -2.14
CA ARG A 124 -8.07 3.80 -1.17
C ARG A 124 -9.19 4.81 -1.36
N MET A 125 -9.72 5.00 -2.57
CA MET A 125 -10.77 6.00 -2.85
C MET A 125 -12.17 5.39 -3.01
N LEU A 126 -12.31 4.07 -3.22
CA LEU A 126 -13.61 3.40 -3.19
C LEU A 126 -13.81 2.61 -1.91
N VAL A 127 -12.92 1.64 -1.63
CA VAL A 127 -13.05 0.78 -0.43
C VAL A 127 -12.67 1.54 0.85
N GLY A 128 -11.66 2.42 0.78
CA GLY A 128 -11.20 3.25 1.91
C GLY A 128 -12.30 4.09 2.59
N PRO A 129 -13.03 4.95 1.86
CA PRO A 129 -14.12 5.73 2.43
C PRO A 129 -15.25 4.88 2.99
N TYR A 130 -15.57 3.75 2.34
CA TYR A 130 -16.58 2.82 2.82
C TYR A 130 -16.20 2.23 4.20
N LEU A 131 -14.95 1.76 4.34
CA LEU A 131 -14.46 1.27 5.62
C LEU A 131 -14.43 2.39 6.68
N MET A 132 -13.94 3.58 6.31
CA MET A 132 -13.93 4.74 7.21
C MET A 132 -15.34 5.06 7.70
N PHE A 133 -16.33 5.10 6.81
CA PHE A 133 -17.72 5.35 7.17
C PHE A 133 -18.23 4.34 8.20
N LYS A 134 -17.94 3.05 8.01
CA LYS A 134 -18.31 2.00 8.97
C LYS A 134 -17.63 2.18 10.33
N ILE A 135 -16.33 2.49 10.34
CA ILE A 135 -15.57 2.74 11.58
C ILE A 135 -16.12 3.96 12.33
N LEU A 136 -16.45 5.05 11.62
CA LEU A 136 -17.00 6.28 12.20
C LEU A 136 -18.42 6.07 12.75
N SER A 137 -19.23 5.24 12.10
CA SER A 137 -20.63 4.98 12.44
C SER A 137 -20.83 3.90 13.51
N ALA A 138 -19.83 3.06 13.77
CA ALA A 138 -19.87 2.11 14.88
C ALA A 138 -19.51 2.76 16.22
N ASP A 139 -19.84 2.08 17.33
CA ASP A 139 -19.46 2.48 18.68
C ASP A 139 -17.99 2.14 18.97
N ASN A 140 -17.12 2.73 18.15
CA ASN A 140 -15.68 2.54 18.17
C ASN A 140 -14.98 3.58 19.05
N PRO A 141 -13.85 3.22 19.70
CA PRO A 141 -13.01 4.17 20.41
C PRO A 141 -12.60 5.36 19.54
N LEU A 142 -12.53 6.57 20.14
CA LEU A 142 -12.24 7.82 19.41
C LEU A 142 -10.93 7.76 18.63
N ILE A 143 -9.91 7.09 19.16
CA ILE A 143 -8.61 6.92 18.48
C ILE A 143 -8.75 6.21 17.12
N MET A 144 -9.63 5.20 17.01
CA MET A 144 -9.85 4.48 15.75
C MET A 144 -10.48 5.39 14.70
N LYS A 145 -11.39 6.27 15.12
CA LYS A 145 -12.05 7.25 14.24
C LYS A 145 -11.04 8.27 13.71
N VAL A 146 -10.16 8.78 14.58
CA VAL A 146 -9.10 9.72 14.20
C VAL A 146 -8.10 9.08 13.24
N VAL A 147 -7.66 7.85 13.51
CA VAL A 147 -6.73 7.11 12.65
C VAL A 147 -7.36 6.84 11.29
N ALA A 148 -8.61 6.37 11.23
CA ALA A 148 -9.31 6.12 9.98
C ALA A 148 -9.46 7.40 9.14
N LEU A 149 -9.86 8.52 9.76
CA LEU A 149 -9.96 9.82 9.10
C LEU A 149 -8.59 10.30 8.59
N GLY A 150 -7.55 10.25 9.42
CA GLY A 150 -6.20 10.65 9.05
C GLY A 150 -5.64 9.85 7.87
N LEU A 151 -5.81 8.52 7.90
CA LEU A 151 -5.40 7.64 6.80
C LEU A 151 -6.17 7.95 5.50
N GLN A 152 -7.45 8.30 5.59
CA GLN A 152 -8.25 8.65 4.42
C GLN A 152 -7.83 10.02 3.84
N LEU A 153 -7.53 11.01 4.68
CA LEU A 153 -7.05 12.33 4.25
C LEU A 153 -5.69 12.24 3.55
N VAL A 154 -4.74 11.48 4.14
CA VAL A 154 -3.44 11.21 3.51
C VAL A 154 -3.62 10.54 2.16
N SER A 155 -4.58 9.60 2.06
CA SER A 155 -4.87 8.91 0.81
C SER A 155 -5.44 9.85 -0.26
N ALA A 156 -6.33 10.77 0.12
CA ALA A 156 -6.89 11.77 -0.79
C ALA A 156 -5.80 12.73 -1.30
N PHE A 157 -4.90 13.17 -0.41
CA PHE A 157 -3.74 13.98 -0.79
C PHE A 157 -2.84 13.26 -1.81
N TRP A 158 -2.51 12.00 -1.55
CA TRP A 158 -1.71 11.20 -2.47
C TRP A 158 -2.43 10.94 -3.79
N PHE A 159 -3.73 10.66 -3.76
CA PHE A 159 -4.56 10.48 -4.95
C PHE A 159 -4.47 11.70 -5.87
N TYR A 160 -4.64 12.91 -5.32
CA TYR A 160 -4.50 14.15 -6.08
C TYR A 160 -3.12 14.25 -6.77
N LYS A 161 -2.04 13.95 -6.05
CA LYS A 161 -0.69 13.93 -6.63
C LYS A 161 -0.55 12.90 -7.75
N ILE A 162 -1.07 11.69 -7.55
CA ILE A 162 -1.02 10.61 -8.54
C ILE A 162 -1.78 11.01 -9.80
N ALA A 163 -3.01 11.51 -9.66
CA ALA A 163 -3.84 11.96 -10.77
C ALA A 163 -3.15 13.06 -11.58
N ARG A 164 -2.50 14.03 -10.92
CA ARG A 164 -1.72 15.07 -11.60
C ARG A 164 -0.55 14.50 -12.41
N VAL A 165 0.20 13.56 -11.84
CA VAL A 165 1.34 12.92 -12.53
C VAL A 165 0.88 12.11 -13.74
N VAL A 166 -0.19 11.31 -13.59
CA VAL A 166 -0.75 10.50 -14.69
C VAL A 166 -1.29 11.41 -15.80
N LYS A 167 -2.06 12.45 -15.46
CA LYS A 167 -2.56 13.44 -16.42
C LYS A 167 -1.41 14.08 -17.19
N TYR A 168 -0.39 14.57 -16.50
CA TYR A 168 0.78 15.18 -17.12
C TYR A 168 1.46 14.24 -18.13
N ARG A 169 1.69 12.97 -17.74
CA ARG A 169 2.34 11.96 -18.59
C ARG A 169 1.51 11.61 -19.82
N LEU A 170 0.19 11.49 -19.68
CA LEU A 170 -0.72 11.22 -20.80
C LEU A 170 -0.77 12.40 -21.79
N THR A 171 -0.86 13.63 -21.29
CA THR A 171 -0.85 14.83 -22.14
C THR A 171 0.46 14.96 -22.90
N LYS A 172 1.61 14.79 -22.23
CA LYS A 172 2.94 14.82 -22.86
C LYS A 172 3.07 13.77 -23.98
N ARG A 173 2.61 12.54 -23.72
CA ARG A 173 2.65 11.45 -24.71
C ARG A 173 1.77 11.72 -25.92
N THR A 174 0.60 12.34 -25.70
CA THR A 174 -0.33 12.71 -26.78
C THR A 174 0.24 13.85 -27.63
N ALA A 175 0.88 14.85 -27.01
CA ALA A 175 1.54 15.94 -27.72
C ALA A 175 2.69 15.43 -28.60
N SER A 176 3.56 14.57 -28.05
CA SER A 176 4.68 13.98 -28.79
C SER A 176 4.26 13.13 -30.00
N LYS A 177 3.09 12.49 -29.95
CA LYS A 177 2.53 11.73 -31.08
C LYS A 177 1.91 12.60 -32.17
N LYS A 178 1.59 13.87 -31.89
CA LYS A 178 1.04 14.81 -32.88
C LYS A 178 2.13 15.52 -33.69
N THR A 179 3.37 15.51 -33.21
CA THR A 179 4.51 16.24 -33.79
C THR A 179 5.48 15.35 -34.58
N GLY A 180 5.24 14.05 -34.67
CA GLY A 180 6.03 13.09 -35.44
C GLY A 180 5.13 12.21 -36.29
#